data_AF-A0A183HUR5-F1
#
_entry.id   AF-A0A183HUR5-F1
#
_cell.length_a   1.000
_cell.length_b   1.000
_cell.length_c   1.000
_cell.angle_alpha   90.00
_cell.angle_beta   90.00
_cell.angle_gamma   90.00
#
_symmetry.space_group_name_H-M   'P 1'
#
loop_
_entity.id
_entity.type
_entity.pdbx_description
1 polymer ?
#
loop_
_entity_poly.entity_id
_entity_poly.type
_entity_poly.pdbx_seq_one_letter_code
_entity_poly.pdbx_strand_id
1 'polypeptide(L)'
;MIDLKYYFQLLRPTPIIMVESRKEAHSIELQNYCYNSTVTLIRGLTQTLKMDLSLFSTKSLLEIAPNHEVEIRSQYRMPPDQNVDHLGQPTWTCHSTRSYTTIAHYAQYQAQSFQYSLKVDFSIF
;
A
#
# COMPACT_ATOMS: atom_id res chain seq x y z
N MET A 1 -32.09 0.55 -8.45
CA MET A 1 -31.21 0.66 -9.63
C MET A 1 -30.59 2.04 -9.59
N ILE A 2 -29.32 2.16 -9.20
CA ILE A 2 -28.64 3.47 -9.20
C ILE A 2 -28.46 3.84 -10.68
N ASP A 3 -29.00 4.99 -11.08
CA ASP A 3 -28.83 5.53 -12.43
C ASP A 3 -27.33 5.67 -12.72
N LEU A 4 -26.88 5.13 -13.86
CA LEU A 4 -25.49 5.18 -14.34
C LEU A 4 -24.94 6.61 -14.33
N LYS A 5 -25.79 7.62 -14.51
CA LYS A 5 -25.44 9.03 -14.45
C LYS A 5 -24.98 9.47 -13.05
N TYR A 6 -25.52 8.88 -11.99
CA TYR A 6 -25.12 9.12 -10.60
C TYR A 6 -23.87 8.31 -10.22
N TYR A 7 -23.68 7.12 -10.80
CA TYR A 7 -22.50 6.29 -10.53
C TYR A 7 -21.18 7.02 -10.86
N PHE A 8 -21.11 7.71 -12.00
CA PHE A 8 -19.92 8.50 -12.35
C PHE A 8 -19.70 9.74 -11.46
N GLN A 9 -20.74 10.25 -10.80
CA GLN A 9 -20.61 11.35 -9.84
C GLN A 9 -20.01 10.89 -8.49
N LEU A 10 -20.13 9.60 -8.17
CA LEU A 10 -19.58 9.00 -6.95
C LEU A 10 -18.08 8.70 -7.08
N LEU A 11 -17.60 8.43 -8.29
CA LEU A 11 -16.19 8.16 -8.58
C LEU A 11 -15.46 9.45 -8.93
N ARG A 12 -14.98 10.16 -7.91
CA ARG A 12 -14.10 11.32 -8.12
C ARG A 12 -12.68 10.86 -8.47
N PRO A 13 -12.02 11.45 -9.48
CA PRO A 13 -10.63 11.13 -9.76
C PRO A 13 -9.75 11.52 -8.58
N THR A 14 -8.75 10.69 -8.28
CA THR A 14 -7.72 11.06 -7.30
C THR A 14 -6.87 12.19 -7.88
N PRO A 15 -6.77 13.34 -7.19
CA PRO A 15 -5.90 14.42 -7.66
C PRO A 15 -4.44 13.98 -7.68
N ILE A 16 -3.74 14.28 -8.77
CA ILE A 16 -2.33 13.95 -8.96
C ILE A 16 -1.54 15.25 -9.10
N ILE A 17 -0.48 15.38 -8.31
CA ILE A 17 0.47 16.48 -8.42
C ILE A 17 1.83 15.91 -8.78
N MET A 18 2.44 16.48 -9.82
CA MET A 18 3.83 16.21 -10.17
C MET A 18 4.71 17.21 -9.45
N VAL A 19 5.70 16.73 -8.70
CA VAL A 19 6.70 17.56 -8.03
C VAL A 19 8.04 17.32 -8.72
N GLU A 20 8.48 18.30 -9.49
CA GLU A 20 9.66 18.20 -10.37
C GLU A 20 10.85 19.01 -9.84
N SER A 21 10.61 19.91 -8.89
CA SER A 21 11.65 20.74 -8.29
C SER A 21 11.60 20.76 -6.76
N ARG A 22 12.78 20.94 -6.14
CA ARG A 22 12.87 21.12 -4.68
C ARG A 22 12.07 22.33 -4.20
N LYS A 23 11.94 23.37 -5.05
CA LYS A 23 11.12 24.55 -4.74
C LYS A 23 9.64 24.18 -4.62
N GLU A 24 9.09 23.41 -5.56
CA GLU A 24 7.71 22.91 -5.49
C GLU A 24 7.50 22.02 -4.27
N ALA A 25 8.44 21.12 -3.98
CA ALA A 25 8.38 20.22 -2.84
C ALA A 25 8.28 20.95 -1.49
N HIS A 26 8.81 22.18 -1.40
CA HIS A 26 8.77 23.03 -0.21
C HIS A 26 7.79 24.21 -0.34
N SER A 27 6.92 24.20 -1.35
CA SER A 27 6.01 25.31 -1.62
C SER A 27 4.84 25.35 -0.65
N ILE A 28 4.42 26.56 -0.26
CA ILE A 28 3.21 26.76 0.56
C ILE A 28 1.96 26.39 -0.23
N GLU A 29 2.02 26.51 -1.55
CA GLU A 29 0.97 26.13 -2.49
C GLU A 29 0.70 24.62 -2.44
N LEU A 30 1.74 23.78 -2.49
CA LEU A 30 1.60 22.33 -2.34
C LEU A 30 1.03 21.96 -0.97
N GLN A 31 1.53 22.58 0.10
CA GLN A 31 1.03 22.38 1.45
C GLN A 31 -0.46 22.73 1.57
N ASN A 32 -0.85 23.92 1.11
CA ASN A 32 -2.24 24.38 1.12
C ASN A 32 -3.14 23.48 0.26
N TYR A 33 -2.65 22.99 -0.87
CA TYR A 33 -3.40 22.05 -1.70
C TYR A 33 -3.72 20.77 -0.93
N CYS A 34 -2.72 20.18 -0.26
CA CYS A 34 -2.90 18.98 0.55
C CYS A 34 -3.86 19.20 1.70
N TYR A 35 -3.86 20.36 2.35
CA TYR A 35 -4.83 20.68 3.42
C TYR A 35 -6.28 20.78 2.94
N ASN A 36 -6.49 21.19 1.68
CA ASN A 36 -7.82 21.35 1.11
C ASN A 36 -8.32 20.12 0.35
N SER A 37 -7.51 19.05 0.29
CA SER A 37 -7.81 17.84 -0.47
C SER A 37 -8.04 16.65 0.46
N THR A 38 -9.07 15.83 0.19
CA THR A 38 -9.31 14.59 0.95
C THR A 38 -8.15 13.59 0.80
N VAL A 39 -7.59 13.50 -0.41
CA VAL A 39 -6.44 12.68 -0.76
C VAL A 39 -5.74 13.31 -1.95
N THR A 40 -4.41 13.15 -2.05
CA THR A 40 -3.63 13.61 -3.19
C THR A 40 -2.47 12.66 -3.43
N LEU A 41 -2.28 12.24 -4.68
CA LEU A 41 -1.12 11.48 -5.10
C LEU A 41 -0.01 12.44 -5.55
N ILE A 42 1.06 12.53 -4.77
CA ILE A 42 2.24 13.31 -5.14
C ILE A 42 3.25 12.38 -5.84
N ARG A 43 3.51 12.63 -7.13
CA ARG A 43 4.50 11.91 -7.92
C ARG A 43 5.82 12.68 -7.97
N GLY A 44 6.93 11.95 -8.02
CA GLY A 44 8.27 12.53 -8.13
C GLY A 44 8.88 13.04 -6.81
N LEU A 45 8.12 13.09 -5.70
CA LEU A 45 8.57 13.69 -4.44
C LEU A 45 9.88 13.09 -3.92
N THR A 46 9.96 11.76 -3.82
CA THR A 46 11.15 11.06 -3.31
C THR A 46 12.38 11.30 -4.18
N GLN A 47 12.21 11.27 -5.51
CA GLN A 47 13.26 11.58 -6.47
C GLN A 47 13.73 13.04 -6.36
N THR A 48 12.79 13.98 -6.34
CA THR A 48 13.04 15.42 -6.25
C THR A 48 13.77 15.79 -4.95
N LEU A 49 13.42 15.14 -3.84
CA LEU A 49 14.07 15.34 -2.55
C LEU A 49 15.36 14.52 -2.38
N LYS A 50 15.70 13.66 -3.34
CA LYS A 50 16.83 12.72 -3.30
C LYS A 50 16.78 11.81 -2.06
N MET A 51 15.59 11.32 -1.74
CA MET A 51 15.39 10.35 -0.65
C MET A 51 15.95 8.99 -1.07
N ASP A 52 16.89 8.48 -0.29
CA ASP A 52 17.40 7.13 -0.48
C ASP A 52 16.42 6.10 0.09
N LEU A 53 15.56 5.56 -0.79
CA LEU A 53 14.59 4.53 -0.42
C LEU A 53 15.24 3.16 -0.14
N SER A 54 16.49 2.95 -0.56
CA SER A 54 17.20 1.69 -0.30
C SER A 54 17.46 1.47 1.19
N LEU A 55 17.54 2.55 1.98
CA LEU A 55 17.64 2.51 3.44
C LEU A 55 16.45 1.79 4.10
N PHE A 56 15.29 1.79 3.44
CA PHE A 56 14.05 1.17 3.94
C PHE A 56 13.78 -0.19 3.28
N SER A 57 14.72 -0.72 2.49
CA SER A 57 14.55 -2.05 1.89
C SER A 57 14.50 -3.13 2.98
N THR A 58 13.77 -4.22 2.72
CA THR A 58 13.74 -5.38 3.63
C THR A 58 15.14 -5.89 3.98
N LYS A 59 16.08 -5.84 3.01
CA LYS A 59 17.48 -6.21 3.22
C LYS A 59 18.16 -5.27 4.23
N SER A 60 18.05 -3.97 4.05
CA SER A 60 18.65 -2.98 4.96
C SER A 60 18.07 -3.11 6.37
N LEU A 61 16.76 -3.34 6.49
CA LEU A 61 16.10 -3.55 7.78
C LEU A 61 16.56 -4.85 8.48
N LEU A 62 16.78 -5.92 7.71
CA LEU A 62 17.36 -7.17 8.21
C LEU A 62 18.78 -7.00 8.75
N GLU A 63 19.61 -6.22 8.06
CA GLU A 63 21.00 -5.96 8.45
C GLU A 63 21.08 -5.10 9.71
N ILE A 64 20.18 -4.11 9.85
CA ILE A 64 20.22 -3.13 10.95
C ILE A 64 19.51 -3.64 12.20
N ALA A 65 18.33 -4.24 12.07
CA ALA A 65 17.46 -4.53 13.21
C ALA A 65 16.66 -5.84 13.06
N PRO A 66 17.32 -7.00 12.88
CA PRO A 66 16.63 -8.26 12.57
C PRO A 66 15.63 -8.73 13.65
N ASN A 67 15.92 -8.42 14.92
CA ASN A 67 15.08 -8.81 16.06
C ASN A 67 14.02 -7.76 16.42
N HIS A 68 13.91 -6.67 15.66
CA HIS A 68 12.87 -5.67 15.92
C HIS A 68 11.49 -6.28 15.74
N GLU A 69 10.61 -6.05 16.71
CA GLU A 69 9.26 -6.61 16.72
C GLU A 69 8.42 -5.99 15.59
N VAL A 70 7.63 -6.83 14.94
CA VAL A 70 6.68 -6.44 13.89
C VAL A 70 5.30 -6.95 14.28
N GLU A 71 4.35 -6.05 14.49
CA GLU A 71 2.93 -6.42 14.54
C GLU A 71 2.50 -6.89 13.15
N ILE A 72 1.92 -8.09 13.08
CA ILE A 72 1.40 -8.65 11.84
C ILE A 72 -0.12 -8.84 11.92
N ARG A 73 -0.75 -8.82 10.76
CA ARG A 73 -2.18 -9.12 10.57
C ARG A 73 -2.35 -10.31 9.65
N SER A 74 -2.95 -11.39 10.15
CA SER A 74 -3.36 -12.52 9.33
C SER A 74 -4.73 -12.23 8.72
N GLN A 75 -4.79 -12.23 7.39
CA GLN A 75 -5.97 -11.85 6.60
C GLN A 75 -6.21 -12.85 5.48
N TYR A 76 -7.44 -12.92 4.98
CA TYR A 76 -7.76 -13.70 3.78
C TYR A 76 -7.40 -12.93 2.53
N ARG A 77 -6.87 -13.62 1.52
CA ARG A 77 -6.68 -13.05 0.19
C ARG A 77 -8.03 -12.92 -0.49
N MET A 78 -8.45 -11.69 -0.77
CA MET A 78 -9.68 -11.37 -1.49
C MET A 78 -9.38 -10.43 -2.67
N PRO A 79 -10.27 -10.33 -3.68
CA PRO A 79 -10.19 -9.29 -4.69
C PRO A 79 -10.20 -7.89 -4.05
N PRO A 80 -9.56 -6.88 -4.69
CA PRO A 80 -9.36 -5.55 -4.07
C PRO A 80 -10.66 -4.84 -3.66
N ASP A 81 -11.76 -5.08 -4.38
CA ASP A 81 -13.03 -4.38 -4.18
C ASP A 81 -14.09 -5.24 -3.46
N GLN A 82 -13.70 -6.35 -2.82
CA GLN A 82 -14.63 -7.30 -2.19
C GLN A 82 -14.19 -7.70 -0.78
N ASN A 83 -15.17 -7.86 0.11
CA ASN A 83 -15.00 -8.53 1.40
C ASN A 83 -16.19 -9.45 1.65
N VAL A 84 -15.94 -10.74 1.87
CA VAL A 84 -16.98 -11.77 2.01
C VAL A 84 -16.79 -12.60 3.28
N ASP A 85 -17.89 -13.12 3.84
CA ASP A 85 -17.84 -14.07 4.94
C ASP A 85 -17.48 -15.49 4.47
N HIS A 86 -17.49 -16.46 5.40
CA HIS A 86 -17.18 -17.86 5.12
C HIS A 86 -18.20 -18.56 4.19
N LEU A 87 -19.37 -17.95 3.94
CA LEU A 87 -20.38 -18.41 3.01
C LEU A 87 -20.30 -17.67 1.66
N GLY A 88 -19.31 -16.78 1.49
CA GLY A 88 -19.13 -15.97 0.27
C GLY A 88 -20.07 -14.77 0.18
N GLN A 89 -20.77 -14.41 1.26
CA GLN A 89 -21.69 -13.26 1.26
C GLN A 89 -20.95 -11.96 1.60
N PRO A 90 -21.27 -10.83 0.92
CA PRO A 90 -20.65 -9.55 1.23
C PRO A 90 -20.83 -9.15 2.70
N THR A 91 -19.74 -8.72 3.35
CA THR A 91 -19.75 -8.34 4.75
C THR A 91 -18.83 -7.15 5.02
N TRP A 92 -19.15 -6.36 6.04
CA TRP A 92 -18.28 -5.29 6.55
C TRP A 92 -17.26 -5.80 7.58
N THR A 93 -17.51 -6.97 8.18
CA THR A 93 -16.59 -7.56 9.16
C THR A 93 -15.30 -7.96 8.46
N CYS A 94 -14.20 -7.30 8.80
CA CYS A 94 -12.88 -7.62 8.28
C CYS A 94 -12.15 -8.59 9.23
N HIS A 95 -11.91 -9.80 8.76
CA HIS A 95 -11.08 -10.76 9.50
C HIS A 95 -9.61 -10.34 9.43
N SER A 96 -9.09 -9.87 10.57
CA SER A 96 -7.72 -9.35 10.71
C SER A 96 -7.18 -9.70 12.09
N THR A 97 -6.58 -10.88 12.20
CA THR A 97 -6.06 -11.39 13.47
C THR A 97 -4.67 -10.81 13.73
N ARG A 98 -4.50 -10.15 14.88
CA ARG A 98 -3.22 -9.57 15.30
C ARG A 98 -2.32 -10.62 15.94
N SER A 99 -1.04 -10.60 15.59
CA SER A 99 0.05 -11.28 16.31
C SER A 99 1.36 -10.53 16.13
N TYR A 100 2.45 -11.05 16.69
CA TYR A 100 3.76 -10.41 16.68
C TYR A 100 4.82 -11.37 16.17
N THR A 101 5.79 -10.83 15.45
CA THR A 101 6.97 -11.53 14.97
C THR A 101 8.16 -10.58 14.96
N THR A 102 9.26 -10.93 14.28
CA THR A 102 10.43 -10.07 14.11
C THR A 102 10.63 -9.72 12.63
N ILE A 103 11.37 -8.66 12.33
CA ILE A 103 11.81 -8.34 10.96
C ILE A 103 12.43 -9.56 10.26
N ALA A 104 13.30 -10.32 10.96
CA ALA A 104 13.93 -11.53 10.42
C ALA A 104 12.93 -12.55 9.87
N HIS A 105 12.03 -13.01 10.72
CA HIS A 105 10.99 -13.97 10.35
C HIS A 105 10.03 -13.43 9.27
N TYR A 106 9.62 -12.15 9.37
CA TYR A 106 8.70 -11.58 8.38
C TYR A 106 9.35 -11.40 7.00
N ALA A 107 10.62 -11.04 6.96
CA ALA A 107 11.37 -10.96 5.70
C ALA A 107 11.51 -12.33 5.02
N GLN A 108 11.75 -13.38 5.79
CA GLN A 108 11.74 -14.76 5.28
C GLN A 108 10.38 -15.10 4.66
N TYR A 109 9.28 -14.80 5.36
CA TYR A 109 7.92 -14.98 4.85
C TYR A 109 7.69 -14.19 3.55
N GLN A 110 8.08 -12.90 3.51
CA GLN A 110 7.92 -12.06 2.33
C GLN A 110 8.66 -12.64 1.11
N ALA A 111 9.92 -13.07 1.30
CA ALA A 111 10.73 -13.67 0.24
C ALA A 111 10.14 -14.98 -0.27
N GLN A 112 9.70 -15.86 0.64
CA GLN A 112 9.05 -17.13 0.29
C GLN A 112 7.72 -16.91 -0.44
N SER A 113 6.90 -15.95 0.02
CA SER A 113 5.64 -15.59 -0.63
C SER A 113 5.86 -15.10 -2.07
N PHE A 114 6.91 -14.30 -2.30
CA PHE A 114 7.26 -13.85 -3.64
C PHE A 114 7.75 -14.99 -4.54
N GLN A 115 8.61 -15.87 -4.03
CA GLN A 115 9.03 -17.06 -4.78
C GLN A 115 7.86 -17.99 -5.12
N TYR A 116 6.91 -18.14 -4.20
CA TYR A 116 5.71 -18.93 -4.42
C TYR A 116 4.80 -18.31 -5.48
N SER A 117 4.57 -16.98 -5.45
CA SER A 117 3.74 -16.32 -6.47
C SER A 117 4.30 -16.51 -7.88
N LEU A 118 5.62 -16.40 -8.04
CA LEU A 118 6.26 -16.67 -9.33
C LEU A 118 5.95 -18.09 -9.84
N LYS A 119 6.05 -19.11 -8.97
CA LYS A 119 5.77 -20.51 -9.35
C LYS A 119 4.30 -20.74 -9.73
N VAL A 120 3.38 -20.14 -8.99
CA VAL A 120 1.95 -20.25 -9.27
C VAL A 120 1.63 -19.59 -10.61
N ASP A 121 2.18 -18.40 -10.88
CA ASP A 121 1.98 -17.72 -12.16
C ASP A 121 2.46 -18.57 -13.35
N PHE A 122 3.58 -19.32 -13.21
CA PHE A 122 4.06 -20.25 -14.24
C PHE A 122 3.28 -21.56 -14.35
N SER A 123 2.45 -21.92 -13.37
CA SER A 123 1.64 -23.15 -13.38
C SER A 123 0.25 -22.95 -13.98
N ILE A 124 -0.11 -21.71 -14.34
CA ILE A 124 -1.38 -21.33 -14.97
C ILE A 124 -1.19 -21.09 -16.49
N PHE A 125 0.00 -21.42 -17.02
CA PHE A 125 0.32 -21.53 -18.45
C PHE A 125 0.64 -22.98 -18.81
#